data_AF-A0A366ZPT8-F1
#
_entry.id   AF-A0A366ZPT8-F1
#
_cell.length_a   1.000
_cell.length_b   1.000
_cell.length_c   1.000
_cell.angle_alpha   90.00
_cell.angle_beta   90.00
_cell.angle_gamma   90.00
#
_symmetry.space_group_name_H-M   'P 1'
#
loop_
_entity.id
_entity.type
_entity.pdbx_description
1 polymer ?
#
loop_
_entity_poly.entity_id
_entity_poly.type
_entity_poly.pdbx_seq_one_letter_code
_entity_poly.pdbx_strand_id
1 'polypeptide(L)'
;MTTSRPPDDGVTWNGQARAEGGSCHGRRWAVVADQDPPTLTELLCPDGIELYRLVRDPVTHAPGLDDDGFWVYVPLGEPRPGRKILPFRRPGA
;
A
#
# COMPACT_ATOMS: atom_id res chain seq x y z
N MET A 1 -27.15 10.01 -11.96
CA MET A 1 -25.85 9.30 -11.90
C MET A 1 -25.65 8.90 -10.45
N THR A 2 -26.01 7.67 -10.10
CA THR A 2 -25.99 7.17 -8.72
C THR A 2 -24.60 6.64 -8.43
N THR A 3 -23.78 7.41 -7.72
CA THR A 3 -22.56 6.89 -7.09
C THR A 3 -22.98 5.96 -5.96
N SER A 4 -22.79 4.65 -6.16
CA SER A 4 -22.97 3.61 -5.15
C SER A 4 -22.03 3.87 -3.97
N ARG A 5 -22.51 4.59 -2.95
CA ARG A 5 -21.88 4.67 -1.64
C ARG A 5 -22.02 3.30 -0.98
N PRO A 6 -20.93 2.62 -0.60
CA PRO A 6 -21.03 1.36 0.12
C PRO A 6 -21.72 1.59 1.48
N PRO A 7 -22.33 0.54 2.08
CA PRO A 7 -23.08 0.65 3.33
C PRO A 7 -22.22 1.24 4.45
N ASP A 8 -22.82 2.14 5.20
CA ASP A 8 -22.25 2.89 6.32
C ASP A 8 -22.17 1.96 7.56
N ASP A 9 -21.24 1.00 7.54
CA ASP A 9 -21.00 0.04 8.64
C ASP A 9 -20.14 0.65 9.78
N GLY A 10 -20.07 1.98 9.90
CA GLY A 10 -19.18 2.66 10.85
C GLY A 10 -17.68 2.45 10.56
N VAL A 11 -17.34 1.92 9.39
CA VAL A 11 -15.96 1.65 8.98
C VAL A 11 -15.33 2.91 8.39
N THR A 12 -14.42 3.52 9.14
CA THR A 12 -13.63 4.66 8.65
C THR A 12 -12.59 4.17 7.64
N TRP A 13 -12.73 4.61 6.39
CA TRP A 13 -11.74 4.37 5.35
C TRP A 13 -10.62 5.41 5.48
N ASN A 14 -9.46 4.99 6.00
CA ASN A 14 -8.35 5.92 6.26
C ASN A 14 -7.39 6.11 5.08
N GLY A 15 -7.55 5.34 4.00
CA GLY A 15 -6.72 5.52 2.80
C GLY A 15 -6.86 4.41 1.77
N GLN A 16 -6.08 4.55 0.72
CA GLN A 16 -5.90 3.53 -0.31
C GLN A 16 -4.45 3.08 -0.33
N ALA A 17 -4.22 1.81 -0.66
CA ALA A 17 -2.89 1.23 -0.76
C ALA A 17 -2.65 0.68 -2.17
N ARG A 18 -1.37 0.57 -2.54
CA ARG A 18 -0.90 0.04 -3.82
C ARG A 18 0.24 -0.95 -3.60
N ALA A 19 0.21 -2.04 -4.33
CA ALA A 19 1.30 -3.01 -4.40
C ALA A 19 2.35 -2.58 -5.44
N GLU A 20 3.58 -2.42 -5.00
CA GLU A 20 4.74 -2.11 -5.82
C GLU A 20 5.66 -3.33 -5.94
N GLY A 21 5.74 -3.89 -7.15
CA GLY A 21 6.45 -5.15 -7.41
C GLY A 21 5.61 -6.40 -7.12
N GLY A 22 6.25 -7.57 -7.25
CA GLY A 22 5.61 -8.88 -7.07
C GLY A 22 4.52 -9.18 -8.10
N SER A 23 3.74 -10.23 -7.84
CA SER A 23 2.69 -10.72 -8.75
C SER A 23 1.42 -9.86 -8.68
N CYS A 24 1.28 -9.03 -7.65
CA CYS A 24 0.18 -8.08 -7.48
C CYS A 24 0.52 -6.64 -7.89
N HIS A 25 1.63 -6.38 -8.61
CA HIS A 25 2.05 -5.01 -8.94
C HIS A 25 0.93 -4.17 -9.59
N GLY A 26 0.78 -2.93 -9.10
CA GLY A 26 -0.22 -1.97 -9.56
C GLY A 26 -1.62 -2.20 -9.01
N ARG A 27 -1.85 -3.31 -8.29
CA ARG A 27 -3.12 -3.54 -7.62
C ARG A 27 -3.31 -2.53 -6.49
N ARG A 28 -4.55 -2.03 -6.39
CA ARG A 28 -4.99 -1.10 -5.37
C ARG A 28 -6.06 -1.73 -4.50
N TRP A 29 -6.07 -1.41 -3.21
CA TRP A 29 -7.14 -1.78 -2.30
C TRP A 29 -7.37 -0.68 -1.29
N ALA A 30 -8.57 -0.66 -0.74
CA ALA A 30 -8.91 0.27 0.31
C ALA A 30 -8.46 -0.29 1.66
N VAL A 31 -7.87 0.56 2.49
CA VAL A 31 -7.36 0.16 3.81
C VAL A 31 -8.30 0.69 4.87
N VAL A 32 -8.89 -0.26 5.57
CA VAL A 32 -9.67 0.00 6.78
C VAL A 32 -8.69 0.01 7.94
N ALA A 33 -8.37 1.19 8.43
CA ALA A 33 -7.59 1.38 9.63
C ALA A 33 -8.22 2.52 10.41
N ASP A 34 -8.16 2.49 11.73
CA ASP A 34 -8.69 3.57 12.57
C ASP A 34 -7.67 4.74 12.65
N GLN A 35 -6.37 4.45 12.53
CA GLN A 35 -5.30 5.47 12.59
C GLN A 35 -4.04 5.18 11.74
N ASP A 36 -3.57 3.92 11.61
CA ASP A 36 -2.33 3.58 10.89
C ASP A 36 -2.52 2.36 9.95
N PRO A 37 -1.99 2.38 8.71
CA PRO A 37 -2.05 1.23 7.82
C PRO A 37 -1.36 -0.01 8.40
N PRO A 38 -1.89 -1.22 8.14
CA PRO A 38 -1.28 -2.44 8.65
C PRO A 38 0.12 -2.64 8.07
N THR A 39 1.09 -2.97 8.92
CA THR A 39 2.48 -3.16 8.48
C THR A 39 2.66 -4.29 7.48
N LEU A 40 1.78 -5.29 7.50
CA LEU A 40 1.76 -6.43 6.58
C LEU A 40 0.35 -6.62 6.03
N THR A 41 0.26 -7.11 4.79
CA THR A 41 -1.01 -7.47 4.17
C THR A 41 -0.83 -8.64 3.21
N GLU A 42 -1.82 -9.51 3.17
CA GLU A 42 -1.88 -10.63 2.22
C GLU A 42 -2.73 -10.22 1.03
N LEU A 43 -2.18 -10.39 -0.18
CA LEU A 43 -2.88 -10.09 -1.42
C LEU A 43 -3.08 -11.37 -2.23
N LEU A 44 -4.32 -11.59 -2.70
CA LEU A 44 -4.67 -12.70 -3.58
C LEU A 44 -4.23 -12.42 -5.04
N CYS A 45 -2.97 -12.60 -5.35
CA CYS A 45 -2.40 -12.39 -6.69
C CYS A 45 -2.84 -13.46 -7.69
N PRO A 46 -2.62 -13.25 -9.01
CA PRO A 46 -2.96 -14.24 -10.04
C PRO A 46 -2.36 -15.63 -9.78
N ASP A 47 -1.16 -15.69 -9.20
CA ASP A 47 -0.41 -16.91 -8.94
C ASP A 47 -0.59 -17.47 -7.52
N GLY A 48 -1.47 -16.86 -6.72
CA GLY A 48 -1.75 -17.27 -5.33
C GLY A 48 -1.70 -16.11 -4.34
N ILE A 49 -1.71 -16.44 -3.05
CA ILE A 49 -1.62 -15.45 -1.98
C ILE A 49 -0.15 -15.10 -1.74
N GLU A 50 0.16 -13.80 -1.78
CA GLU A 50 1.49 -13.26 -1.51
C GLU A 50 1.43 -12.27 -0.34
N LEU A 51 2.47 -12.27 0.49
CA LEU A 51 2.60 -11.34 1.62
C LEU A 51 3.38 -10.10 1.21
N TYR A 52 2.82 -8.93 1.49
CA TYR A 52 3.42 -7.63 1.25
C TYR A 52 3.62 -6.87 2.56
N ARG A 53 4.68 -6.07 2.64
CA ARG A 53 4.94 -5.13 3.74
C ARG A 53 4.75 -3.70 3.31
N LEU A 54 4.20 -2.91 4.22
CA LEU A 54 4.15 -1.47 4.11
C LEU A 54 5.58 -0.91 4.07
N VAL A 55 5.85 -0.05 3.10
CA VAL A 55 7.07 0.76 3.06
C VAL A 55 6.95 1.84 4.11
N ARG A 56 7.99 2.02 4.93
CA ARG A 56 8.07 3.09 5.92
C ARG A 56 9.36 3.89 5.72
N ASP A 57 9.30 5.18 6.03
CA ASP A 57 10.49 6.02 6.10
C ASP A 57 11.43 5.50 7.22
N PRO A 58 12.73 5.27 6.95
CA PRO A 58 13.63 4.64 7.90
C PRO A 58 14.01 5.53 9.10
N VAL A 59 13.73 6.82 9.05
CA VAL A 59 14.07 7.78 10.12
C VAL A 59 12.84 8.07 10.99
N THR A 60 11.71 8.35 10.36
CA THR A 60 10.47 8.78 11.00
C THR A 60 9.46 7.64 11.22
N HIS A 61 9.69 6.48 10.59
CA HIS A 61 8.77 5.34 10.59
C HIS A 61 7.37 5.62 10.00
N ALA A 62 7.19 6.79 9.38
CA ALA A 62 5.95 7.17 8.74
C ALA A 62 5.64 6.25 7.54
N PRO A 63 4.36 5.94 7.26
CA PRO A 63 3.96 5.16 6.10
C PRO A 63 4.36 5.87 4.81
N GLY A 64 5.00 5.14 3.90
CA GLY A 64 5.36 5.64 2.57
C GLY A 64 4.14 5.81 1.70
N LEU A 65 4.05 6.96 1.03
CA LEU A 65 3.01 7.30 0.07
C LEU A 65 3.61 7.43 -1.33
N ASP A 66 2.87 7.04 -2.36
CA ASP A 66 3.20 7.37 -3.75
C ASP A 66 2.72 8.80 -4.12
N ASP A 67 3.03 9.25 -5.33
CA ASP A 67 2.65 10.59 -5.82
C ASP A 67 1.13 10.81 -5.88
N ASP A 68 0.34 9.72 -5.94
CA ASP A 68 -1.11 9.75 -5.95
C ASP A 68 -1.71 9.68 -4.51
N GLY A 69 -0.86 9.59 -3.48
CA GLY A 69 -1.27 9.49 -2.07
C GLY A 69 -1.68 8.07 -1.62
N PHE A 70 -1.28 7.02 -2.34
CA PHE A 70 -1.52 5.63 -1.92
C PHE A 70 -0.41 5.14 -0.99
N TRP A 71 -0.76 4.44 0.07
CA TRP A 71 0.20 3.71 0.88
C TRP A 71 0.89 2.62 0.06
N VAL A 72 2.22 2.61 0.09
CA VAL A 72 3.02 1.73 -0.76
C VAL A 72 3.37 0.46 -0.01
N TYR A 73 3.07 -0.69 -0.62
CA TYR A 73 3.43 -2.01 -0.12
C TYR A 73 4.33 -2.74 -1.11
N VAL A 74 5.35 -3.45 -0.61
CA VAL A 74 6.29 -4.24 -1.41
C VAL A 74 6.26 -5.70 -0.99
N PRO A 75 6.48 -6.67 -1.89
CA PRO A 75 6.45 -8.09 -1.54
C PRO A 75 7.53 -8.43 -0.50
N LEU A 76 7.23 -9.35 0.42
CA LEU A 76 8.19 -9.86 1.40
C LEU A 76 9.19 -10.86 0.77
N GLY A 77 8.81 -11.48 -0.35
CA GLY A 77 9.65 -12.41 -1.12
C GLY A 77 10.77 -11.68 -1.86
N GLU A 78 11.92 -12.36 -1.98
CA GLU A 78 13.28 -11.84 -2.20
C GLU A 78 13.43 -10.51 -2.98
N PRO A 79 14.35 -9.63 -2.53
CA PRO A 79 14.71 -8.44 -3.28
C PRO A 79 15.23 -8.87 -4.65
N ARG A 80 14.45 -8.64 -5.73
CA ARG A 80 14.99 -8.84 -7.06
C ARG A 80 16.19 -7.90 -7.20
N PRO A 81 17.41 -8.41 -7.43
CA PRO A 81 18.58 -7.56 -7.60
C PRO A 81 18.35 -6.64 -8.80
N GLY A 82 18.32 -5.33 -8.56
CA GLY A 82 18.26 -4.33 -9.64
C GLY A 82 17.15 -3.29 -9.56
N ARG A 83 16.13 -3.43 -8.69
CA ARG A 83 15.15 -2.35 -8.48
C ARG A 83 15.48 -1.55 -7.22
N LYS A 84 16.11 -0.39 -7.44
CA LYS A 84 16.18 0.68 -6.43
C LYS A 84 14.74 1.06 -6.08
N ILE A 85 14.32 0.81 -4.85
CA ILE A 85 13.19 1.53 -4.26
C ILE A 85 13.59 2.99 -4.39
N LEU A 86 12.86 3.76 -5.20
CA LEU A 86 13.18 5.16 -5.43
C LEU A 86 13.23 5.87 -4.07
N PRO A 87 14.21 6.75 -3.84
CA PRO A 87 14.25 7.54 -2.62
C PRO A 87 12.95 8.32 -2.51
N PHE A 88 12.37 8.30 -1.31
CA PHE A 88 11.21 9.06 -0.89
C PHE A 88 11.25 10.47 -1.51
N ARG A 89 10.28 10.82 -2.36
CA ARG A 89 10.03 12.23 -2.62
C ARG A 89 9.31 12.78 -1.40
N ARG A 90 9.97 13.68 -0.69
CA ARG A 90 9.32 14.50 0.34
C ARG A 90 8.14 15.24 -0.31
N PRO A 91 6.95 15.27 0.29
CA PRO A 91 5.99 16.31 -0.05
C PRO A 91 6.59 17.66 0.34
N GLY A 92 6.90 18.51 -0.65
CA GLY A 92 7.30 19.91 -0.44
C GLY A 92 8.80 20.23 -0.60
N ALA A 93 9.38 19.97 -1.78
CA ALA A 93 10.59 20.64 -2.25
C ALA A 93 10.28 21.49 -3.48
#